data_AF-A0A938V762-F1
#
_entry.id   AF-A0A938V762-F1
#
_cell.length_a   1.000
_cell.length_b   1.000
_cell.length_c   1.000
_cell.angle_alpha   90.00
_cell.angle_beta   90.00
_cell.angle_gamma   90.00
#
_symmetry.space_group_name_H-M   'P 1'
#
loop_
_entity.id
_entity.type
_entity.pdbx_description
1 polymer ?
#
loop_
_entity_poly.entity_id
_entity_poly.type
_entity_poly.pdbx_seq_one_letter_code
_entity_poly.pdbx_strand_id
1 'polypeptide(L)'
;MDNRAPLLTRVRYSYFIDLVDLSGNASRSDTVSYAILPKPILLSPENNANVAATDVVFQWNHTGATGYYRAVVLDSNREYVWHGDFYQSTEPDPLEIRFPVNIAMEQSGNSLYWRIDSFEYDFDMDMYIGSESEERLIFIQ
;
A
#
# COMPACT_ATOMS: atom_id res chain seq x y z
N MET A 1 -14.81 -19.99 9.85
CA MET A 1 -14.38 -18.78 10.58
C MET A 1 -12.93 -19.00 10.96
N ASP A 2 -12.01 -18.20 10.41
CA ASP A 2 -10.60 -18.27 10.79
C ASP A 2 -10.49 -17.78 12.25
N ASN A 3 -9.91 -18.62 13.10
CA ASN A 3 -9.94 -18.46 14.56
C ASN A 3 -8.59 -17.93 15.10
N ARG A 4 -7.80 -17.29 14.24
CA ARG A 4 -6.49 -16.72 14.59
C ARG A 4 -6.65 -15.26 14.96
N ALA A 5 -6.02 -14.86 16.06
CA ALA A 5 -5.94 -13.45 16.45
C ALA A 5 -5.26 -12.64 15.33
N PRO A 6 -5.70 -11.39 15.09
CA PRO A 6 -5.03 -10.52 14.13
C PRO A 6 -3.57 -10.30 14.54
N LEU A 7 -2.68 -10.18 13.55
CA LEU A 7 -1.29 -9.82 13.81
C LEU A 7 -1.25 -8.40 14.41
N LEU A 8 -0.46 -8.24 15.47
CA LEU A 8 -0.26 -6.96 16.12
C LEU A 8 0.74 -6.14 15.32
N THR A 9 0.54 -4.83 15.32
CA THR A 9 1.47 -3.91 14.66
C THR A 9 2.75 -3.77 15.47
N ARG A 10 3.87 -3.48 14.79
CA ARG A 10 5.21 -3.32 15.38
C ARG A 10 5.71 -4.54 16.20
N VAL A 11 5.17 -5.72 15.91
CA VAL A 11 5.66 -6.99 16.45
C VAL A 11 6.40 -7.73 15.36
N ARG A 12 7.60 -8.23 15.67
CA ARG A 12 8.39 -9.07 14.76
C ARG A 12 7.73 -10.44 14.65
N TYR A 13 7.34 -10.80 13.44
CA TYR A 13 6.90 -12.14 13.07
C TYR A 13 7.96 -12.80 12.20
N SER A 14 8.15 -14.10 12.37
CA SER A 14 9.03 -14.90 11.51
C SER A 14 8.22 -15.99 10.83
N TYR A 15 8.45 -16.21 9.54
CA TYR A 15 7.76 -17.21 8.75
C TYR A 15 8.69 -17.85 7.72
N PHE A 16 8.33 -19.04 7.28
CA PHE A 16 8.91 -19.75 6.14
C PHE A 16 7.75 -20.35 5.34
N ILE A 17 8.02 -20.78 4.11
CA ILE A 17 7.04 -21.37 3.21
C ILE A 17 7.47 -22.81 2.89
N ASP A 18 6.54 -23.75 3.02
CA ASP A 18 6.70 -25.11 2.50
C ASP A 18 5.95 -25.25 1.18
N LEU A 19 6.65 -25.70 0.15
CA LEU A 19 6.06 -26.11 -1.12
C LEU A 19 5.94 -27.63 -1.13
N VAL A 20 4.76 -28.13 -1.47
CA VAL A 20 4.49 -29.58 -1.58
C VAL A 20 3.93 -29.86 -2.96
N ASP A 21 4.52 -30.82 -3.69
CA ASP A 21 4.01 -31.23 -5.01
C ASP A 21 2.91 -32.30 -4.90
N LEU A 22 2.31 -32.65 -6.05
CA LEU A 22 1.23 -33.66 -6.11
C LEU A 22 1.69 -35.08 -5.73
N SER A 23 3.00 -35.34 -5.71
CA SER A 23 3.58 -36.61 -5.30
C SER A 23 3.94 -36.63 -3.80
N GLY A 24 3.73 -35.51 -3.10
CA GLY A 24 4.06 -35.34 -1.69
C GLY A 24 5.51 -34.96 -1.41
N ASN A 25 6.31 -34.63 -2.42
CA ASN A 25 7.66 -34.11 -2.19
C ASN A 25 7.55 -32.68 -1.64
N ALA A 26 8.38 -32.34 -0.66
CA ALA A 26 8.35 -31.04 -0.02
C ALA A 26 9.70 -30.32 -0.08
N SER A 27 9.66 -28.99 -0.22
CA SER A 27 10.81 -28.11 -0.07
C SER A 27 10.44 -26.92 0.83
N ARG A 28 11.32 -26.58 1.76
CA ARG A 28 11.14 -25.46 2.69
C ARG A 28 12.00 -24.27 2.27
N SER A 29 11.45 -23.05 2.36
CA SER A 29 12.21 -21.80 2.19
C SER A 29 13.06 -21.47 3.41
N ASP A 30 13.97 -20.50 3.28
CA ASP A 30 14.57 -19.86 4.43
C ASP A 30 13.52 -19.16 5.32
N THR A 31 13.88 -18.93 6.59
CA THR A 31 13.04 -18.14 7.51
C THR A 31 13.28 -16.65 7.29
N VAL A 32 12.20 -15.90 7.11
CA VAL A 32 12.21 -14.44 6.98
C VAL A 32 11.47 -13.83 8.16
N SER A 33 11.87 -12.63 8.59
CA SER A 33 11.16 -11.87 9.62
C SER A 33 10.62 -10.55 9.06
N TYR A 34 9.49 -10.10 9.60
CA TYR A 34 8.85 -8.84 9.22
C TYR A 34 8.01 -8.30 10.38
N ALA A 35 7.87 -6.98 10.47
CA ALA A 35 6.88 -6.34 11.34
C ALA A 35 5.89 -5.52 10.51
N ILE A 36 4.65 -5.47 10.99
CA ILE A 36 3.55 -4.81 10.27
C ILE A 36 3.29 -3.44 10.90
N LEU A 37 3.22 -2.38 10.10
CA LEU A 37 2.80 -1.06 10.58
C LEU A 37 1.27 -0.93 10.65
N PRO A 38 0.71 0.07 11.35
CA PRO A 38 -0.70 0.37 11.24
C PRO A 38 -1.04 0.86 9.83
N LYS A 39 -2.03 0.22 9.20
CA LYS A 39 -2.47 0.53 7.84
C LYS A 39 -2.95 1.98 7.69
N PRO A 40 -2.52 2.73 6.67
CA PRO A 40 -3.04 4.09 6.39
C PRO A 40 -4.56 4.10 6.17
N ILE A 41 -5.23 5.15 6.68
CA ILE A 41 -6.68 5.32 6.53
C ILE A 41 -6.96 6.23 5.33
N LEU A 42 -7.49 5.65 4.25
CA LEU A 42 -7.80 6.39 3.02
C LEU A 42 -9.02 7.29 3.19
N LEU A 43 -8.92 8.53 2.70
CA LEU A 43 -10.01 9.50 2.70
C LEU A 43 -10.55 9.71 1.30
N SER A 44 -9.71 10.17 0.37
CA SER A 44 -10.11 10.58 -0.98
C SER A 44 -9.10 10.08 -2.03
N PRO A 45 -9.54 9.72 -3.25
CA PRO A 45 -10.95 9.56 -3.66
C PRO A 45 -11.64 8.36 -3.00
N GLU A 46 -12.96 8.38 -2.85
CA GLU A 46 -13.69 7.20 -2.36
C GLU A 46 -13.60 6.02 -3.34
N ASN A 47 -13.87 4.80 -2.85
CA ASN A 47 -13.89 3.62 -3.71
C ASN A 47 -15.01 3.75 -4.76
N ASN A 48 -14.69 3.48 -6.03
CA ASN A 48 -15.52 3.68 -7.21
C ASN A 48 -15.81 5.15 -7.56
N ALA A 49 -15.05 6.11 -7.03
CA ALA A 49 -15.22 7.52 -7.38
C ALA A 49 -14.89 7.80 -8.85
N ASN A 50 -15.62 8.74 -9.44
CA ASN A 50 -15.27 9.35 -10.73
C ASN A 50 -14.46 10.61 -10.44
N VAL A 51 -13.27 10.73 -11.03
CA VAL A 51 -12.37 11.86 -10.82
C VAL A 51 -11.96 12.45 -12.15
N ALA A 52 -11.93 13.78 -12.23
CA ALA A 52 -11.45 14.46 -13.43
C ALA A 52 -9.94 14.25 -13.57
N ALA A 53 -9.46 13.92 -14.77
CA ALA A 53 -8.04 13.75 -15.06
C ALA A 53 -7.19 14.98 -14.70
N THR A 54 -7.81 16.17 -14.66
CA THR A 54 -7.14 17.42 -14.31
C THR A 54 -6.89 17.61 -12.81
N ASP A 55 -7.55 16.85 -11.93
CA ASP A 55 -7.49 17.07 -10.49
C ASP A 55 -7.67 15.77 -9.68
N VAL A 56 -6.70 14.86 -9.81
CA VAL A 56 -6.65 13.64 -9.01
C VAL A 56 -5.71 13.85 -7.81
N VAL A 57 -6.27 13.88 -6.61
CA VAL A 57 -5.54 14.04 -5.35
C VAL A 57 -5.87 12.88 -4.43
N PHE A 58 -4.85 12.14 -4.01
CA PHE A 58 -4.96 11.07 -3.02
C PHE A 58 -4.76 11.64 -1.62
N GLN A 59 -5.67 11.30 -0.70
CA GLN A 59 -5.67 11.78 0.68
C GLN A 59 -5.83 10.65 1.68
N TRP A 60 -5.08 10.71 2.76
CA TRP A 60 -5.10 9.74 3.86
C TRP A 60 -4.75 10.40 5.19
N ASN A 61 -5.05 9.75 6.31
CA ASN A 61 -4.60 10.17 7.63
C ASN A 61 -3.36 9.39 8.09
N HIS A 62 -2.58 9.99 8.99
CA HIS A 62 -1.51 9.33 9.71
C HIS A 62 -2.02 8.11 10.49
N THR A 63 -1.23 7.04 10.48
CA THR A 63 -1.53 5.82 11.24
C THR A 63 -0.33 5.41 12.08
N GLY A 64 -0.08 6.22 13.12
CA GLY A 64 1.08 6.09 14.00
C GLY A 64 2.36 6.67 13.40
N ALA A 65 3.51 6.39 14.04
CA ALA A 65 4.80 6.78 13.48
C ALA A 65 5.05 6.04 12.17
N THR A 66 5.64 6.68 11.18
CA THR A 66 6.01 6.07 9.89
C THR A 66 7.11 6.94 9.28
N GLY A 67 8.11 6.33 8.64
CA GLY A 67 9.17 7.10 7.98
C GLY A 67 8.67 7.84 6.75
N TYR A 68 7.94 7.14 5.87
CA TYR A 68 7.33 7.73 4.68
C TYR A 68 6.13 6.91 4.19
N TYR A 69 5.31 7.53 3.35
CA TYR A 69 4.24 6.88 2.61
C TYR A 69 4.56 6.83 1.11
N ARG A 70 4.00 5.85 0.41
CA ARG A 70 4.01 5.78 -1.06
C ARG A 70 2.59 5.59 -1.56
N ALA A 71 2.11 6.52 -2.37
CA ALA A 71 0.93 6.27 -3.19
C ALA A 71 1.33 5.39 -4.36
N VAL A 72 0.64 4.27 -4.55
CA VAL A 72 0.84 3.36 -5.69
C VAL A 72 -0.43 3.37 -6.52
N VAL A 73 -0.28 3.47 -7.83
CA VAL A 73 -1.37 3.45 -8.82
C VAL A 73 -1.11 2.34 -9.82
N LEU A 74 -2.12 1.50 -10.03
CA LEU A 74 -2.13 0.39 -10.98
C LEU A 74 -3.27 0.55 -11.97
N ASP A 75 -3.13 -0.03 -13.16
CA ASP A 75 -4.20 -0.10 -14.15
C ASP A 75 -5.22 -1.20 -13.81
N SER A 76 -6.24 -1.38 -14.66
CA SER A 76 -7.27 -2.40 -14.48
C SER A 76 -6.74 -3.84 -14.56
N ASN A 77 -5.57 -4.07 -15.15
CA ASN A 77 -4.88 -5.36 -15.20
C ASN A 77 -3.94 -5.57 -14.00
N ARG A 78 -3.90 -4.62 -13.06
CA ARG A 78 -2.96 -4.57 -11.92
C ARG A 78 -1.50 -4.37 -12.35
N GLU A 79 -1.28 -3.81 -13.53
CA GLU A 79 0.04 -3.40 -13.98
C GLU A 79 0.38 -2.02 -13.41
N TYR A 80 1.67 -1.79 -13.16
CA TYR A 80 2.16 -0.54 -12.58
C TYR A 80 1.91 0.66 -13.52
N VAL A 81 1.32 1.73 -12.97
CA VAL A 81 1.15 3.01 -13.68
C VAL A 81 2.08 4.07 -13.10
N TRP A 82 2.04 4.27 -11.78
CA TRP A 82 2.79 5.34 -11.13
C TRP A 82 2.93 5.11 -9.63
N HIS A 83 3.95 5.72 -9.03
CA HIS A 83 3.98 5.94 -7.60
C HIS A 83 4.53 7.33 -7.24
N GLY A 84 4.15 7.82 -6.06
CA GLY A 84 4.69 9.03 -5.47
C GLY A 84 4.99 8.85 -3.99
N ASP A 85 6.16 9.34 -3.57
CA ASP A 85 6.63 9.20 -2.19
C ASP A 85 6.35 10.48 -1.41
N PHE A 86 5.79 10.32 -0.22
CA PHE A 86 5.58 11.38 0.76
C PHE A 86 6.43 11.08 1.99
N TYR A 87 7.57 11.76 2.12
CA TYR A 87 8.44 11.64 3.27
C TYR A 87 7.84 12.43 4.43
N GLN A 88 7.62 11.77 5.57
CA GLN A 88 6.88 12.34 6.69
C GLN A 88 7.60 13.60 7.22
N SER A 89 6.82 14.66 7.41
CA SER A 89 7.22 15.96 7.98
C SER A 89 6.25 16.31 9.12
N THR A 90 6.30 17.52 9.67
CA THR A 90 5.37 18.05 10.68
C THR A 90 3.99 18.43 10.11
N GLU A 91 3.59 17.88 8.96
CA GLU A 91 2.34 18.23 8.30
C GLU A 91 1.13 17.66 9.07
N PRO A 92 0.04 18.43 9.23
CA PRO A 92 -1.18 17.93 9.85
C PRO A 92 -1.95 17.01 8.89
N ASP A 93 -2.84 16.19 9.46
CA ASP A 93 -3.84 15.46 8.69
C ASP A 93 -4.87 16.42 8.03
N PRO A 94 -5.39 16.08 6.83
CA PRO A 94 -5.03 14.92 6.03
C PRO A 94 -3.73 15.14 5.25
N LEU A 95 -2.97 14.07 5.08
CA LEU A 95 -1.86 14.03 4.14
C LEU A 95 -2.38 13.90 2.71
N GLU A 96 -1.68 14.49 1.76
CA GLU A 96 -2.06 14.45 0.37
C GLU A 96 -0.89 14.31 -0.60
N ILE A 97 -1.15 13.66 -1.72
CA ILE A 97 -0.24 13.64 -2.87
C ILE A 97 -1.05 13.72 -4.16
N ARG A 98 -0.56 14.55 -5.08
CA ARG A 98 -1.19 14.78 -6.38
C ARG A 98 -0.72 13.74 -7.39
N PHE A 99 -1.66 13.11 -8.07
CA PHE A 99 -1.37 12.25 -9.20
C PHE A 99 -1.01 13.11 -10.43
N PRO A 100 0.05 12.80 -11.20
CA PRO A 100 0.47 13.66 -12.31
C PRO A 100 -0.60 13.78 -13.40
N VAL A 101 -0.99 15.02 -13.70
CA VAL A 101 -2.07 15.32 -14.66
C VAL A 101 -1.78 14.75 -16.05
N ASN A 102 -0.54 14.76 -16.51
CA ASN A 102 -0.19 14.18 -17.81
C ASN A 102 -0.49 12.67 -17.87
N ILE A 103 -0.19 11.93 -16.80
CA ILE A 103 -0.48 10.50 -16.72
C ILE A 103 -1.99 10.29 -16.56
N ALA A 104 -2.66 11.08 -15.72
CA ALA A 104 -4.11 11.01 -15.56
C ALA A 104 -4.85 11.25 -16.89
N MET A 105 -4.40 12.21 -17.71
CA MET A 105 -4.97 12.48 -19.03
C MET A 105 -4.79 11.28 -19.99
N GLU A 106 -3.65 10.59 -19.94
CA GLU A 106 -3.43 9.35 -20.72
C GLU A 106 -4.34 8.19 -20.25
N GLN A 107 -4.80 8.23 -19.01
CA GLN A 107 -5.72 7.27 -18.41
C GLN A 107 -7.20 7.67 -18.50
N SER A 108 -7.54 8.79 -19.14
CA SER A 108 -8.94 9.23 -19.30
C SER A 108 -9.78 8.15 -19.99
N GLY A 109 -10.93 7.84 -19.39
CA GLY A 109 -11.82 6.75 -19.80
C GLY A 109 -11.48 5.37 -19.18
N ASN A 110 -10.36 5.24 -18.48
CA ASN A 110 -9.96 4.01 -17.80
C ASN A 110 -10.25 4.05 -16.30
N SER A 111 -10.18 2.87 -15.66
CA SER A 111 -10.20 2.73 -14.21
C SER A 111 -8.81 2.41 -13.68
N LEU A 112 -8.47 2.97 -12.52
CA LEU A 112 -7.19 2.75 -11.84
C LEU A 112 -7.44 2.23 -10.42
N TYR A 113 -6.59 1.32 -9.96
CA TYR A 113 -6.49 0.98 -8.55
C TYR A 113 -5.46 1.89 -7.89
N TRP A 114 -5.74 2.33 -6.66
CA TRP A 114 -4.80 3.08 -5.86
C TRP A 114 -4.80 2.63 -4.41
N ARG A 115 -3.65 2.78 -3.75
CA ARG A 115 -3.46 2.52 -2.32
C ARG A 115 -2.32 3.37 -1.77
N ILE A 116 -2.22 3.44 -0.44
CA ILE A 116 -1.12 4.07 0.27
C ILE A 116 -0.37 3.00 1.06
N ASP A 117 0.92 2.87 0.76
CA ASP A 117 1.84 2.00 1.49
C ASP A 117 2.64 2.83 2.50
N SER A 118 2.88 2.29 3.69
CA SER A 118 3.62 2.92 4.79
C SER A 118 4.93 2.18 5.03
N PHE A 119 6.00 2.93 5.30
CA PHE A 119 7.34 2.37 5.50
C PHE A 119 8.07 3.02 6.66
N GLU A 120 8.75 2.21 7.46
CA GLU A 120 9.65 2.65 8.54
C GLU A 120 10.90 1.77 8.53
N TYR A 121 12.07 2.36 8.77
CA TYR A 121 13.29 1.57 8.89
C TYR A 121 13.40 1.02 10.32
N ASP A 122 13.50 -0.30 10.44
CA ASP A 122 13.73 -0.98 11.71
C ASP A 122 15.22 -1.29 11.84
N PHE A 123 15.91 -0.60 12.77
CA PHE A 123 17.34 -0.76 12.98
C PHE A 123 17.73 -2.11 13.59
N ASP A 124 16.82 -2.76 14.32
CA ASP A 124 17.08 -4.07 14.94
C ASP A 124 16.93 -5.22 13.93
N MET A 125 16.18 -5.01 12.86
CA MET A 125 16.02 -5.93 11.73
C MET A 125 16.91 -5.58 10.54
N ASP A 126 17.51 -4.39 10.54
CA ASP A 126 18.28 -3.83 9.42
C ASP A 126 17.51 -3.83 8.10
N MET A 127 16.22 -3.48 8.16
CA MET A 127 15.32 -3.51 7.01
C MET A 127 14.13 -2.56 7.15
N TYR A 128 13.44 -2.29 6.03
CA TYR A 128 12.15 -1.59 6.07
C TYR A 128 11.02 -2.53 6.48
N ILE A 129 10.24 -2.08 7.45
CA ILE A 129 8.94 -2.62 7.85
C ILE A 129 7.83 -1.75 7.29
N GLY A 130 6.61 -2.27 7.20
CA GLY A 130 5.56 -1.55 6.49
C GLY A 130 4.18 -2.16 6.58
N SER A 131 3.23 -1.45 5.98
CA SER A 131 1.86 -1.93 5.77
C SER A 131 1.21 -1.22 4.60
N GLU A 132 0.28 -1.91 3.96
CA GLU A 132 -0.49 -1.40 2.83
C GLU A 132 -1.91 -1.05 3.31
N SER A 133 -2.44 0.09 2.87
CA SER A 133 -3.85 0.43 3.07
C SER A 133 -4.76 -0.59 2.36
N GLU A 134 -6.07 -0.42 2.52
CA GLU A 134 -7.00 -1.03 1.56
C GLU A 134 -6.76 -0.44 0.15
N GLU A 135 -7.08 -1.21 -0.88
CA GLU A 135 -7.02 -0.76 -2.28
C GLU A 135 -8.37 -0.16 -2.69
N ARG A 136 -8.36 0.93 -3.46
CA ARG A 136 -9.56 1.59 -4.00
C ARG A 136 -9.51 1.66 -5.52
N LEU A 137 -10.64 1.41 -6.16
CA LEU A 137 -10.84 1.63 -7.59
C LEU A 137 -11.33 3.06 -7.84
N ILE A 138 -10.84 3.74 -8.87
CA ILE A 138 -11.34 5.04 -9.32
C ILE A 138 -11.49 5.04 -10.84
N PHE A 139 -12.37 5.89 -11.37
CA PHE A 139 -12.59 6.07 -12.80
C PHE A 139 -12.11 7.45 -13.21
N ILE A 140 -11.20 7.52 -14.18
CA ILE A 140 -10.64 8.78 -14.67
C ILE A 140 -11.52 9.30 -15.81
N GLN A 141 -11.94 10.56 -15.71
CA GLN A 141 -12.75 11.26 -16.72
C GLN A 141 -11.94 12.35 -17.42
#